data_AF-A0A948B0W7-F1
#
_entry.id   AF-A0A948B0W7-F1
#
_cell.length_a   1.000
_cell.length_b   1.000
_cell.length_c   1.000
_cell.angle_alpha   90.00
_cell.angle_beta   90.00
_cell.angle_gamma   90.00
#
_symmetry.space_group_name_H-M   'P 1'
#
loop_
_entity.id
_entity.type
_entity.pdbx_description
1 polymer ?
#
loop_
_entity_poly.entity_id
_entity_poly.type
_entity_poly.pdbx_seq_one_letter_code
_entity_poly.pdbx_strand_id
1 'polypeptide(L)' 'MKYTAHLESEDGEFVASCPELEISAHGLSASNAMEALRRNIRFHVELCPCSTIEEEWIELDVH' A
#
# COMPACT_ATOMS: atom_id res chain seq x y z
N MET A 1 10.68 0.07 6.97
CA MET A 1 10.30 1.22 6.09
C MET A 1 8.84 1.65 6.34
N LYS A 2 8.58 2.96 6.42
CA LYS A 2 7.24 3.54 6.64
C LYS A 2 6.76 4.22 5.35
N TYR A 3 5.52 3.95 4.93
CA TYR A 3 4.91 4.56 3.74
C TYR A 3 3.58 5.19 4.11
N THR A 4 3.28 6.33 3.51
CA THR A 4 1.98 7.01 3.65
C THR A 4 0.94 6.31 2.78
N ALA A 5 -0.21 5.98 3.37
CA ALA A 5 -1.35 5.42 2.65
C ALA A 5 -2.57 6.33 2.79
N HIS A 6 -3.14 6.73 1.66
CA HIS A 6 -4.43 7.41 1.61
C HIS A 6 -5.53 6.39 1.31
N LEU A 7 -6.63 6.49 2.03
CA LEU A 7 -7.79 5.64 1.82
C LEU A 7 -9.00 6.51 1.46
N GLU A 8 -9.51 6.30 0.26
CA GLU A 8 -10.70 6.97 -0.26
C GLU A 8 -11.82 5.95 -0.47
N SER A 9 -13.07 6.38 -0.31
CA SER A 9 -14.23 5.58 -0.68
C SER A 9 -14.95 6.24 -1.84
N GLU A 10 -15.06 5.56 -2.96
CA GLU A 10 -15.72 6.06 -4.17
C GLU A 10 -16.73 5.02 -4.67
N ASP A 11 -17.99 5.43 -4.85
CA ASP A 11 -19.08 4.60 -5.41
C ASP A 11 -19.26 3.19 -4.80
N GLY A 12 -18.95 3.02 -3.51
CA GLY A 12 -19.10 1.76 -2.78
C GLY A 12 -17.86 0.86 -2.83
N GLU A 13 -16.78 1.31 -3.46
CA GLU A 13 -15.46 0.71 -3.40
C GLU A 13 -14.52 1.55 -2.53
N PHE A 14 -13.46 0.91 -2.04
CA PHE A 14 -12.38 1.54 -1.30
C PHE A 14 -11.12 1.53 -2.14
N VAL A 15 -10.47 2.68 -2.24
CA VAL A 15 -9.22 2.86 -2.98
C VAL A 15 -8.14 3.27 -1.99
N ALA A 16 -7.14 2.42 -1.83
CA ALA A 16 -5.95 2.70 -1.04
C ALA A 16 -4.80 3.09 -1.97
N SER A 17 -4.17 4.24 -1.77
CA SER A 17 -3.07 4.74 -2.59
C SER A 17 -1.85 5.11 -1.77
N CYS A 18 -0.66 4.91 -2.35
CA CYS A 18 0.62 5.30 -1.79
C CYS A 18 1.30 6.26 -2.76
N PRO A 19 1.33 7.57 -2.46
CA PRO A 19 1.83 8.60 -3.39
C PRO A 19 3.35 8.52 -3.57
N GLU A 20 4.08 8.02 -2.56
CA GLU A 20 5.54 7.87 -2.59
C GLU A 20 6.02 6.87 -3.66
N LEU A 21 5.21 5.86 -3.94
CA LEU A 21 5.52 4.80 -4.90
C LEU A 21 4.63 4.88 -6.16
N GLU A 22 3.72 5.85 -6.22
CA GLU A 22 2.72 6.00 -7.29
C GLU A 22 1.90 4.71 -7.53
N ILE A 23 1.56 4.00 -6.45
CA ILE A 23 0.80 2.74 -6.50
C ILE A 23 -0.55 2.90 -5.82
N SER A 24 -1.59 2.29 -6.38
CA SER A 24 -2.91 2.18 -5.76
C SER A 24 -3.43 0.75 -5.78
N ALA A 25 -4.45 0.49 -4.95
CA ALA A 25 -5.16 -0.76 -4.89
C ALA A 25 -6.62 -0.53 -4.51
N HIS A 26 -7.50 -1.39 -5.00
CA HIS A 26 -8.95 -1.30 -4.81
C HIS A 26 -9.43 -2.47 -3.94
N GLY A 27 -10.53 -2.27 -3.21
CA GLY A 27 -11.17 -3.32 -2.43
C GLY A 27 -12.62 -3.02 -2.10
N LEU A 28 -13.38 -4.08 -1.84
CA LEU A 28 -14.79 -3.98 -1.39
C LEU A 28 -14.94 -3.55 0.08
N SER A 29 -13.82 -3.42 0.79
CA SER A 29 -13.74 -2.88 2.15
C SER A 29 -12.42 -2.15 2.33
N ALA A 30 -12.39 -1.21 3.28
CA ALA A 30 -11.18 -0.49 3.69
C ALA A 30 -9.99 -1.44 3.96
N SER A 31 -10.24 -2.52 4.71
CA SER A 31 -9.22 -3.51 5.05
C SER A 31 -8.68 -4.22 3.81
N ASN A 32 -9.56 -4.61 2.88
CA ASN A 32 -9.16 -5.33 1.68
C ASN A 32 -8.34 -4.43 0.74
N ALA A 33 -8.74 -3.16 0.59
CA ALA A 33 -7.98 -2.17 -0.19
C ALA A 33 -6.57 -1.96 0.40
N MET A 34 -6.47 -1.81 1.73
CA MET A 34 -5.19 -1.64 2.43
C MET A 34 -4.29 -2.89 2.35
N GLU A 35 -4.86 -4.09 2.48
CA GLU A 35 -4.11 -5.35 2.32
C GLU A 35 -3.62 -5.55 0.88
N ALA A 36 -4.42 -5.14 -0.10
CA ALA A 36 -4.02 -5.13 -1.50
C ALA A 36 -2.88 -4.13 -1.75
N LEU A 37 -2.98 -2.91 -1.22
CA LEU A 37 -1.91 -1.91 -1.31
C LEU A 37 -0.62 -2.40 -0.66
N ARG A 38 -0.70 -2.99 0.53
CA ARG A 38 0.47 -3.54 1.23
C ARG A 38 1.19 -4.62 0.42
N ARG A 39 0.43 -5.48 -0.27
CA ARG A 39 1.00 -6.50 -1.18
C ARG A 39 1.70 -5.86 -2.37
N ASN A 40 1.10 -4.84 -2.98
CA ASN A 40 1.68 -4.13 -4.11
C ASN A 40 2.97 -3.40 -3.73
N ILE A 41 2.99 -2.71 -2.58
CA ILE A 41 4.19 -2.08 -2.03
C ILE A 41 5.28 -3.12 -1.81
N ARG A 42 4.96 -4.23 -1.14
CA ARG A 42 5.93 -5.31 -0.91
C ARG A 42 6.53 -5.80 -2.22
N PHE A 43 5.69 -6.09 -3.22
CA PHE A 43 6.16 -6.55 -4.52
C PHE A 43 7.05 -5.51 -5.23
N HIS A 44 6.68 -4.24 -5.16
CA HIS A 44 7.45 -3.15 -5.76
C HIS A 44 8.83 -3.00 -5.11
N VAL A 45 8.91 -3.07 -3.78
CA VAL A 45 10.17 -3.00 -3.03
C VAL A 45 11.00 -4.28 -3.23
N GLU A 46 10.37 -5.46 -3.28
CA GLU A 46 11.05 -6.75 -3.51
C GLU A 46 11.70 -6.82 -4.91
N LEU A 47 11.10 -6.16 -5.90
CA LEU A 47 11.66 -6.07 -7.25
C LEU A 47 12.70 -4.95 -7.40
N CYS A 48 12.85 -4.07 -6.40
CA CYS A 48 13.84 -3.01 -6.46
C CYS A 48 15.20 -3.55 -6.00
N PRO A 49 16.23 -3.61 -6.87
CA PRO A 49 17.56 -4.12 -6.51
C PRO A 49 18.33 -3.22 -5.52
N CYS A 50 17.73 -2.09 -5.11
CA CYS A 50 18.33 -1.07 -4.25
C CYS A 50 18.01 -1.26 -2.76
N SER A 51 17.06 -2.13 -2.40
CA SER A 51 16.59 -2.31 -1.03
C SER A 51 16.71 -3.76 -0.62
N THR A 52 17.77 -4.08 0.10
CA THR A 52 17.86 -5.31 0.90
C THR A 52 16.72 -5.26 1.91
N ILE A 53 15.61 -5.96 1.63
CA ILE A 53 14.52 -6.14 2.59
C ILE A 53 15.00 -7.17 3.60
N GLU A 54 15.70 -6.69 4.63
CA GLU A 54 15.59 -7.33 5.95
C GLU A 54 14.13 -7.14 6.40
N GLU A 55 13.58 -8.11 7.12
CA GLU A 55 12.15 -8.29 7.48
C GLU A 55 11.55 -7.15 8.33
N GLU A 56 11.62 -5.91 7.85
CA GLU A 56 11.05 -4.74 8.48
C GLU A 56 9.60 -4.58 8.03
N TRP A 57 8.72 -4.91 8.95
CA TRP A 57 7.28 -4.66 8.95
C TRP A 57 6.95 -3.31 8.30
N ILE A 58 6.31 -3.36 7.13
CA ILE A 58 5.75 -2.16 6.48
C ILE A 58 4.63 -1.61 7.37
N GLU A 59 4.87 -0.45 7.97
CA GLU A 59 3.86 0.33 8.70
C GLU A 59 3.18 1.31 7.74
N LEU A 60 1.84 1.30 7.72
CA LEU A 60 1.00 2.19 6.93
C LEU A 60 0.33 3.18 7.88
N ASP A 61 0.59 4.47 7.69
CA ASP A 61 -0.09 5.56 8.40
C ASP A 61 -1.27 6.01 7.55
N VAL A 62 -2.48 5.93 8.11
CA VAL A 62 -3.75 6.21 7.40
C VAL A 62 -4.21 7.61 7.77
N HIS A 63 -4.30 8.49 6.78
CA HIS A 63 -4.81 9.86 6.90
C HIS A 63 -6.14 10.04 6.18
#